data_AF-A0A431HQT2-F1
#
_entry.id   AF-A0A431HQT2-F1
#
_cell.length_a   1.000
_cell.length_b   1.000
_cell.length_c   1.000
_cell.angle_alpha   90.00
_cell.angle_beta   90.00
_cell.angle_gamma   90.00
#
_symmetry.space_group_name_H-M   'P 1'
#
loop_
_entity.id
_entity.type
_entity.pdbx_description
1 polymer ?
#
loop_
_entity_poly.entity_id
_entity_poly.type
_entity_poly.pdbx_seq_one_letter_code
_entity_poly.pdbx_strand_id
1 'polypeptide(L)' 'MKPADSDTDTELRDEYDFSAAIRGRHHSDYQRGTNLVLLDADVAAAFPDAAAVNNALRLLLRLARQQLPPVPKPSE' A
#
# COMPACT_ATOMS: atom_id res chain seq x y z
N MET A 1 -5.11 -7.21 49.58
CA MET A 1 -6.09 -7.13 48.47
C MET A 1 -6.08 -5.69 47.99
N LYS A 2 -5.48 -5.41 46.82
CA LYS A 2 -5.46 -4.06 46.27
C LYS A 2 -6.84 -3.85 45.60
N PRO A 3 -7.62 -2.81 45.92
CA PRO A 3 -8.86 -2.59 45.21
C PRO A 3 -8.51 -2.31 43.75
N ALA A 4 -9.25 -2.95 42.84
CA ALA A 4 -9.22 -2.61 41.44
C ALA A 4 -9.85 -1.23 41.32
N ASP A 5 -9.07 -0.24 40.91
CA ASP A 5 -9.59 1.05 40.46
C ASP A 5 -10.43 0.80 39.21
N SER A 6 -11.72 0.55 39.43
CA SER A 6 -12.75 0.73 38.42
C SER A 6 -13.00 2.23 38.27
N ASP A 7 -13.11 2.68 37.03
CA ASP A 7 -13.72 3.97 36.68
C ASP A 7 -12.85 5.22 36.84
N THR A 8 -11.68 5.25 36.19
CA THR A 8 -11.33 6.48 35.44
C THR A 8 -11.44 6.19 33.97
N ASP A 9 -12.65 6.47 33.51
CA ASP A 9 -12.98 6.93 32.18
C ASP A 9 -11.73 7.46 31.48
N THR A 10 -11.33 6.77 30.41
CA THR A 10 -10.32 7.26 29.48
C THR A 10 -10.98 8.41 28.73
N GLU A 11 -11.11 9.55 29.40
CA GLU A 11 -11.79 10.74 28.89
C GLU A 11 -11.09 11.13 27.58
N LEU A 12 -11.81 10.93 26.47
CA LEU A 12 -11.34 11.37 25.17
C LEU A 12 -11.20 12.87 25.24
N ARG A 13 -10.07 13.40 24.73
CA ARG A 13 -9.86 14.85 24.73
C ARG A 13 -10.99 15.55 23.96
N ASP A 14 -11.36 16.75 24.40
CA ASP A 14 -12.44 17.55 23.81
C ASP A 14 -12.26 17.79 22.29
N GLU A 15 -11.02 17.74 21.78
CA GLU A 15 -10.75 17.91 20.36
C GLU A 15 -11.10 16.67 19.50
N TYR A 16 -11.35 15.51 20.13
CA TYR A 16 -11.65 14.27 19.44
C TYR A 16 -13.15 14.02 19.31
N ASP A 17 -13.74 14.48 18.22
CA ASP A 17 -15.10 14.09 17.82
C ASP A 17 -15.10 12.81 16.97
N PHE A 18 -15.39 11.68 17.60
CA PHE A 18 -15.58 10.39 16.92
C PHE A 18 -17.04 10.09 16.56
N SER A 19 -17.97 11.04 16.68
CA SER A 19 -19.39 10.82 16.33
C SER A 19 -19.60 10.40 14.87
N ALA A 20 -18.71 10.82 13.98
CA ALA A 20 -18.68 10.46 12.56
C ALA A 20 -17.67 9.35 12.20
N ALA A 21 -17.12 8.64 13.20
CA ALA A 21 -16.15 7.58 12.97
C ALA A 21 -16.79 6.39 12.25
N ILE A 22 -16.18 5.97 11.13
CA ILE A 22 -16.60 4.78 10.38
C ILE A 22 -15.51 3.72 10.53
N ARG A 23 -15.86 2.59 11.16
CA ARG A 23 -14.94 1.47 11.31
C ARG A 23 -14.51 0.97 9.93
N GLY A 24 -13.20 0.93 9.71
CA GLY A 24 -12.64 0.40 8.46
C GLY A 24 -12.83 1.29 7.23
N ARG A 25 -13.01 2.60 7.38
CA ARG A 25 -13.15 3.56 6.26
C ARG A 25 -12.09 3.38 5.15
N HIS A 26 -10.87 3.00 5.51
CA HIS A 26 -9.75 2.79 4.59
C HIS A 26 -9.29 1.33 4.55
N HIS A 27 -10.07 0.40 5.10
CA HIS A 27 -9.70 -1.01 5.19
C HIS A 27 -9.56 -1.64 3.79
N SER A 28 -10.49 -1.34 2.88
CA SER A 28 -10.41 -1.79 1.49
C SER A 28 -9.18 -1.24 0.78
N ASP A 29 -8.88 0.05 0.95
CA ASP A 29 -7.72 0.70 0.31
C ASP A 29 -6.40 0.15 0.84
N TYR A 30 -6.36 -0.16 2.14
CA TYR A 30 -5.22 -0.83 2.77
C TYR A 30 -5.06 -2.27 2.30
N GLN A 31 -6.15 -3.04 2.22
CA GLN A 31 -6.14 -4.42 1.73
C GLN A 31 -5.74 -4.56 0.27
N ARG A 32 -5.99 -3.53 -0.55
CA ARG A 32 -5.51 -3.50 -1.94
C ARG A 32 -3.98 -3.59 -2.03
N GLY A 33 -3.28 -3.26 -0.94
CA GLY A 33 -1.83 -3.33 -0.84
C GLY A 33 -1.14 -2.36 -1.78
N THR A 34 -0.13 -1.65 -1.30
CA THR A 34 0.80 -0.99 -2.21
C THR A 34 1.78 -2.06 -2.67
N ASN A 35 1.77 -2.44 -3.96
CA ASN A 35 2.75 -3.39 -4.49
C ASN A 35 4.11 -2.69 -4.62
N LEU A 36 4.79 -2.52 -3.48
CA LEU A 36 6.11 -1.90 -3.39
C LEU A 36 7.17 -2.96 -3.71
N VAL A 37 7.88 -2.72 -4.79
CA VAL A 37 9.04 -3.54 -5.19
C VAL A 37 10.29 -2.73 -4.89
N LEU A 38 11.17 -3.27 -4.04
CA LEU A 38 12.48 -2.70 -3.80
C LEU A 38 13.36 -2.95 -5.02
N LEU A 39 13.98 -1.90 -5.55
CA LEU A 39 14.97 -2.00 -6.61
C LEU A 39 16.35 -2.20 -6.01
N ASP A 40 17.20 -2.95 -6.73
CA ASP A 40 18.62 -3.01 -6.40
C ASP A 40 19.28 -1.62 -6.57
N ALA A 41 20.38 -1.38 -5.84
CA ALA A 41 20.99 -0.07 -5.72
C ALA A 41 21.51 0.49 -7.06
N ASP A 42 22.00 -0.38 -7.93
CA ASP A 42 22.46 -0.04 -9.28
C ASP A 42 21.29 0.38 -10.19
N VAL A 43 20.17 -0.34 -10.12
CA VAL A 43 18.96 0.00 -10.86
C VAL A 43 18.37 1.31 -10.35
N ALA A 44 18.30 1.51 -9.04
CA ALA A 44 17.84 2.76 -8.45
C ALA A 44 18.73 3.95 -8.83
N ALA A 45 20.05 3.76 -8.95
CA ALA A 45 20.96 4.82 -9.40
C ALA A 45 20.78 5.20 -10.88
N ALA A 46 20.29 4.27 -11.71
CA ALA A 46 20.07 4.50 -13.13
C ALA A 46 18.79 5.29 -13.44
N PHE A 47 17.81 5.32 -12.52
CA PHE A 47 16.52 5.96 -12.74
C PHE A 47 16.22 7.05 -11.69
N PRO A 48 15.80 8.26 -12.11
CA PRO A 48 15.55 9.37 -11.18
C PRO A 48 14.28 9.18 -10.34
N ASP A 49 13.28 8.45 -10.83
CA ASP A 49 12.02 8.22 -10.14
C ASP A 49 11.27 6.96 -10.63
N ALA A 50 10.17 6.64 -9.94
CA ALA A 50 9.30 5.52 -10.28
C ALA A 50 8.60 5.67 -11.64
N ALA A 51 8.39 6.90 -12.14
CA ALA A 51 7.76 7.11 -13.44
C ALA A 51 8.70 6.67 -14.57
N ALA A 52 9.98 6.99 -14.46
CA ALA A 52 11.03 6.58 -15.40
C ALA A 52 11.17 5.05 -15.45
N VAL A 53 11.23 4.39 -14.29
CA VAL A 53 11.29 2.92 -14.19
C VAL A 53 10.07 2.28 -14.86
N ASN A 54 8.87 2.74 -14.51
CA ASN A 54 7.63 2.17 -15.05
C ASN A 54 7.51 2.37 -16.57
N ASN A 55 7.99 3.48 -17.11
CA ASN A 55 8.00 3.71 -18.54
C ASN A 55 8.94 2.75 -19.28
N ALA A 56 10.14 2.51 -18.74
CA ALA A 56 11.08 1.53 -19.30
C ALA A 56 10.48 0.11 -19.28
N LEU A 57 9.91 -0.32 -18.16
CA LEU A 57 9.28 -1.65 -18.04
C LEU A 57 8.08 -1.80 -18.99
N ARG A 58 7.26 -0.76 -19.18
CA ARG A 58 6.16 -0.77 -20.16
C ARG A 58 6.66 -0.92 -21.59
N LEU A 59 7.78 -0.29 -21.94
CA LEU A 59 8.39 -0.46 -23.26
C LEU A 59 8.83 -1.92 -23.47
N LEU A 60 9.49 -2.52 -22.48
CA LEU A 60 9.87 -3.93 -22.51
C LEU A 60 8.66 -4.85 -22.66
N LEU A 61 7.57 -4.58 -21.93
CA LEU A 61 6.33 -5.35 -22.06
C LEU A 61 5.71 -5.23 -23.46
N ARG A 62 5.76 -4.06 -24.10
CA ARG A 62 5.28 -3.88 -25.48
C ARG A 62 6.10 -4.71 -26.46
N LEU A 63 7.42 -4.67 -26.34
CA LEU A 63 8.33 -5.46 -27.18
C LEU A 63 8.12 -6.96 -26.96
N ALA A 64 8.02 -7.40 -25.69
CA ALA A 64 7.78 -8.79 -25.34
C ALA A 64 6.44 -9.30 -25.91
N ARG A 65 5.37 -8.51 -25.85
CA ARG A 65 4.06 -8.89 -26.42
C ARG A 65 4.06 -9.03 -27.95
N GLN A 66 5.00 -8.39 -28.63
CA GLN A 66 5.17 -8.57 -30.08
C GLN A 66 5.89 -9.87 -30.43
N GLN A 67 6.61 -10.47 -29.47
CA GLN A 67 7.49 -11.63 -29.69
C GLN A 67 7.02 -12.90 -28.94
N LEU A 68 6.18 -12.79 -27.90
CA LEU A 68 5.71 -13.91 -27.09
C LEU A 68 4.18 -14.08 -27.13
N PRO A 69 3.66 -15.33 -27.07
CA PRO A 69 2.25 -15.58 -26.81
C PRO A 69 1.81 -14.99 -25.46
N PRO A 70 0.52 -14.66 -25.29
CA PRO A 70 0.04 -13.97 -24.10
C PRO A 70 0.34 -14.75 -22.82
N VAL A 71 0.97 -14.08 -21.85
CA VAL A 71 1.27 -14.64 -20.53
C VAL A 71 -0.05 -14.96 -19.80
N PRO A 72 -0.26 -16.20 -19.32
CA PRO A 72 -1.45 -16.54 -18.56
C PRO A 72 -1.50 -15.72 -17.27
N LYS A 73 -2.67 -15.16 -16.96
CA LYS A 73 -2.86 -14.38 -15.73
C LYS A 73 -2.61 -15.28 -14.52
N PRO A 74 -1.88 -14.83 -13.49
CA PRO A 74 -1.76 -15.57 -12.25
C PRO A 74 -3.15 -15.76 -11.63
N SER A 75 -3.45 -16.98 -11.22
CA SER A 75 -4.66 -17.34 -10.49
C SER A 75 -4.72 -16.54 -9.18
N GLU A 76 -5.86 -15.88 -8.97
CA GLU A 76 -6.22 -15.11 -7.77
C GLU A 76 -6.34 -16.01 -6.53
#